data_AF-A0AAI9BCH5-F1
#
_entry.id   AF-A0AAI9BCH5-F1
#
_cell.length_a   1.000
_cell.length_b   1.000
_cell.length_c   1.000
_cell.angle_alpha   90.00
_cell.angle_beta   90.00
_cell.angle_gamma   90.00
#
_symmetry.space_group_name_H-M   'P 1'
#
loop_
_entity.id
_entity.type
_entity.pdbx_description
1 polymer ?
#
loop_
_entity_poly.entity_id
_entity_poly.type
_entity_poly.pdbx_seq_one_letter_code
_entity_poly.pdbx_strand_id
1 'polypeptide(L)'
;MSNIHHLEHSLRKLRLTRVGAEWHALEKRALAEGWTPSRYLLTLCNEELLWRESEKLRRYKKEARLPVAKTLSEYDFSQVPELNGAQFRQLCETTDWVDAGENVLLFGASGLGKSHLAAAIVDGVVGQGYRARFYSAGELLQELRKARAQLKLNELLLKLDRYRVIVVDDLGYVKRDSAETGVLFELIAHRYERGSLVITSNHPFSMWGSIFVDETMA
;
A
#
# COMPACT_ATOMS: atom_id res chain seq x y z
N MET A 1 25.29 -30.11 -24.85
CA MET A 1 25.85 -29.09 -23.93
C MET A 1 25.64 -27.67 -24.43
N SER A 2 25.87 -27.35 -25.71
CA SER A 2 25.64 -26.00 -26.29
C SER A 2 24.20 -25.46 -26.06
N ASN A 3 23.16 -26.23 -26.39
CA ASN A 3 21.77 -25.75 -26.30
C ASN A 3 21.30 -25.44 -24.87
N ILE A 4 21.82 -26.12 -23.85
CA ILE A 4 21.46 -25.89 -22.44
C ILE A 4 22.02 -24.55 -21.97
N HIS A 5 23.29 -24.26 -22.26
CA HIS A 5 23.87 -22.96 -21.94
C HIS A 5 23.20 -21.81 -22.69
N HIS A 6 22.78 -22.02 -23.95
CA HIS A 6 21.98 -21.04 -24.67
C HIS A 6 20.61 -20.80 -24.04
N LEU A 7 19.95 -21.85 -23.53
CA LEU A 7 18.68 -21.75 -22.82
C LEU A 7 18.84 -20.95 -21.52
N GLU A 8 19.79 -21.31 -20.65
CA GLU A 8 20.04 -20.61 -19.38
C GLU A 8 20.34 -19.12 -19.59
N HIS A 9 21.19 -18.81 -20.59
CA HIS A 9 21.48 -17.43 -20.96
C HIS A 9 20.21 -16.67 -21.40
N SER A 10 19.38 -17.30 -22.22
CA SER A 10 18.14 -16.72 -22.74
C SER A 10 17.12 -16.49 -21.62
N LEU A 11 16.92 -17.46 -20.72
CA LEU A 11 16.03 -17.34 -19.56
C LEU A 11 16.45 -16.17 -18.66
N ARG A 12 17.77 -16.01 -18.43
CA ARG A 12 18.29 -14.87 -17.67
C ARG A 12 18.04 -13.52 -18.35
N LYS A 13 18.24 -13.42 -19.67
CA LYS A 13 17.95 -12.18 -20.43
C LYS A 13 16.46 -11.83 -20.43
N LEU A 14 15.59 -12.83 -20.52
CA LEU A 14 14.13 -12.67 -20.43
C LEU A 14 13.63 -12.45 -18.99
N ARG A 15 14.53 -12.51 -18.00
CA ARG A 15 14.23 -12.41 -16.56
C ARG A 15 13.30 -13.52 -16.06
N LEU A 16 13.30 -14.69 -16.68
CA LEU A 16 12.48 -15.84 -16.30
C LEU A 16 13.12 -16.60 -15.13
N THR A 17 13.11 -15.97 -13.95
CA THR A 17 13.87 -16.42 -12.78
C THR A 17 13.42 -17.78 -12.28
N ARG A 18 12.11 -18.01 -12.17
CA ARG A 18 11.55 -19.27 -11.65
C ARG A 18 11.70 -20.38 -12.69
N VAL A 19 11.46 -20.09 -13.97
CA VAL A 19 11.74 -21.04 -15.05
C VAL A 19 13.21 -21.45 -15.04
N GLY A 20 14.13 -20.49 -14.94
CA GLY A 20 15.57 -20.75 -14.88
C GLY A 20 15.98 -21.69 -13.74
N ALA A 21 15.28 -21.64 -12.61
CA ALA A 21 15.54 -22.52 -11.47
C ALA A 21 14.87 -23.91 -11.60
N GLU A 22 13.67 -23.99 -12.20
CA GLU A 22 12.82 -25.18 -12.10
C GLU A 22 12.68 -25.99 -13.41
N TRP A 23 13.12 -25.44 -14.56
CA TRP A 23 12.83 -26.05 -15.87
C TRP A 23 13.31 -27.49 -15.99
N HIS A 24 14.47 -27.81 -15.42
CA HIS A 24 15.05 -29.15 -15.51
C HIS A 24 14.36 -30.16 -14.57
N ALA A 25 13.91 -29.71 -13.39
CA ALA A 25 13.13 -30.55 -12.49
C ALA A 25 11.75 -30.87 -13.10
N LEU A 26 11.11 -29.87 -13.68
CA LEU A 26 9.83 -30.02 -14.38
C LEU A 26 9.94 -30.84 -15.67
N GLU A 27 11.07 -30.75 -16.39
CA GLU A 27 11.34 -31.58 -17.57
C GLU A 27 11.37 -33.07 -17.20
N LYS A 28 12.10 -33.43 -16.14
CA LYS A 28 12.16 -34.83 -15.64
C LYS A 28 10.78 -35.34 -15.27
N ARG A 29 9.98 -34.51 -14.58
CA ARG A 29 8.61 -34.84 -14.20
C ARG A 29 7.70 -35.00 -15.43
N ALA A 30 7.80 -34.09 -16.39
CA ALA A 30 7.03 -34.12 -17.63
C ALA A 30 7.29 -35.40 -18.44
N LEU A 31 8.55 -35.84 -18.52
CA LEU A 31 8.92 -37.09 -19.18
C LEU A 31 8.36 -38.31 -18.43
N ALA A 32 8.45 -38.34 -17.10
CA ALA A 32 7.96 -39.45 -16.29
C ALA A 32 6.42 -39.58 -16.33
N GLU A 33 5.70 -38.47 -16.35
CA GLU A 33 4.23 -38.42 -16.37
C GLU A 33 3.65 -38.36 -17.80
N GLY A 34 4.48 -38.40 -18.85
CA GLY A 34 4.03 -38.38 -20.24
C GLY A 34 3.31 -37.08 -20.65
N TRP A 35 3.76 -35.93 -20.16
CA TRP A 35 3.14 -34.64 -20.50
C TRP A 35 3.36 -34.27 -21.96
N THR A 36 2.36 -33.62 -22.56
CA THR A 36 2.52 -32.98 -23.87
C THR A 36 3.47 -31.77 -23.75
N PRO A 37 4.18 -31.39 -24.83
CA PRO A 37 5.04 -30.20 -24.82
C PRO A 37 4.30 -28.92 -24.42
N SER A 38 3.03 -28.78 -24.85
CA SER A 38 2.18 -27.64 -24.49
C SER A 38 1.88 -27.60 -22.99
N ARG A 39 1.62 -28.77 -22.36
CA ARG A 39 1.41 -28.85 -20.91
C ARG A 39 2.66 -28.46 -20.13
N TYR A 40 3.83 -28.96 -20.55
CA TYR A 40 5.11 -28.60 -19.93
C TYR A 40 5.37 -27.09 -19.99
N LEU A 41 5.22 -26.49 -21.18
CA LEU A 41 5.40 -25.05 -21.36
C LEU A 41 4.42 -24.24 -20.50
N LEU A 42 3.14 -24.63 -20.50
CA LEU A 42 2.12 -23.99 -19.67
C LEU A 42 2.46 -24.06 -18.18
N THR A 43 2.92 -25.21 -17.68
CA THR A 43 3.32 -25.35 -16.28
C THR A 43 4.49 -24.44 -15.92
N LEU A 44 5.52 -24.35 -16.78
CA LEU A 44 6.63 -23.41 -16.56
C LEU A 44 6.17 -21.95 -16.52
N CYS A 45 5.30 -21.56 -17.45
CA CYS A 45 4.73 -20.22 -17.48
C CYS A 45 3.92 -19.93 -16.21
N ASN A 46 3.12 -20.88 -15.74
CA ASN A 46 2.32 -20.71 -14.53
C ASN A 46 3.20 -20.55 -13.27
N GLU A 47 4.24 -21.37 -13.12
CA GLU A 47 5.20 -21.24 -12.01
C GLU A 47 5.87 -19.86 -12.00
N GLU A 48 6.26 -19.34 -13.17
CA GLU A 48 6.86 -18.02 -13.31
C GLU A 48 5.87 -16.89 -12.98
N LEU A 49 4.63 -17.00 -13.44
CA LEU A 49 3.59 -16.01 -13.15
C LEU A 49 3.28 -15.96 -11.64
N LEU A 50 3.07 -17.11 -11.01
CA LEU A 50 2.84 -17.21 -9.56
C LEU A 50 4.03 -16.64 -8.76
N TRP A 51 5.25 -16.97 -9.17
CA TRP A 51 6.46 -16.43 -8.55
C TRP A 51 6.53 -14.90 -8.70
N ARG A 52 6.23 -14.35 -9.88
CA ARG A 52 6.22 -12.89 -10.09
C ARG A 52 5.15 -12.18 -9.26
N GLU A 53 3.96 -12.76 -9.16
CA GLU A 53 2.87 -12.21 -8.35
C GLU A 53 3.23 -12.21 -6.86
N SER A 54 3.74 -13.33 -6.35
CA SER A 54 4.21 -13.42 -4.96
C SER A 54 5.34 -12.42 -4.67
N GLU A 55 6.29 -12.25 -5.60
CA GLU A 55 7.36 -11.27 -5.41
C GLU A 55 6.90 -9.82 -5.50
N LYS A 56 5.96 -9.54 -6.42
CA LYS A 56 5.29 -8.23 -6.50
C LYS A 56 4.63 -7.90 -5.17
N LEU A 57 3.85 -8.83 -4.61
CA LEU A 57 3.15 -8.66 -3.35
C LEU A 57 4.13 -8.51 -2.18
N ARG A 58 5.17 -9.34 -2.11
CA ARG A 58 6.22 -9.24 -1.07
C ARG A 58 6.89 -7.87 -1.07
N ARG A 59 7.21 -7.35 -2.26
CA ARG A 59 7.76 -6.00 -2.39
C ARG A 59 6.77 -4.94 -1.91
N TYR A 60 5.49 -5.03 -2.29
CA TYR A 60 4.49 -4.04 -1.89
C TYR A 60 4.22 -4.06 -0.38
N LYS A 61 4.16 -5.24 0.25
CA LYS A 61 4.07 -5.37 1.71
C LYS A 61 5.26 -4.72 2.42
N LYS A 62 6.48 -4.91 1.90
CA LYS A 62 7.68 -4.25 2.44
C LYS A 62 7.64 -2.73 2.25
N GLU A 63 7.20 -2.26 1.08
CA GLU A 63 7.08 -0.83 0.77
C GLU A 63 6.02 -0.15 1.62
N ALA A 64 4.93 -0.85 2.00
CA ALA A 64 3.89 -0.30 2.84
C ALA A 64 4.41 0.19 4.20
N ARG A 65 5.44 -0.46 4.75
CA ARG A 65 5.94 -0.30 6.14
C ARG A 65 4.82 -0.25 7.17
N LEU A 66 3.96 -1.26 7.11
CA LEU A 66 2.93 -1.45 8.12
C LEU A 66 3.54 -1.61 9.52
N PRO A 67 2.87 -1.11 10.59
CA PRO A 67 3.23 -1.47 11.95
C PRO A 67 3.09 -2.99 12.14
N VAL A 68 3.92 -3.57 13.02
CA VAL A 68 3.97 -5.02 13.24
C VAL A 68 2.63 -5.54 13.75
N ALA A 69 2.15 -6.65 13.15
CA ALA A 69 1.07 -7.50 13.62
C ALA A 69 -0.25 -6.77 13.92
N LYS A 70 -0.90 -6.23 12.87
CA LYS A 70 -2.25 -5.66 12.97
C LYS A 70 -3.10 -6.06 11.76
N THR A 71 -3.72 -7.22 11.83
CA THR A 71 -4.70 -7.71 10.83
C THR A 71 -6.12 -7.41 11.27
N LEU A 72 -7.07 -7.33 10.32
CA LEU A 72 -8.48 -7.09 10.67
C LEU A 72 -9.05 -8.20 11.58
N SER A 73 -8.59 -9.45 11.39
CA SER A 73 -8.99 -10.61 12.19
C SER A 73 -8.59 -10.51 13.67
N GLU A 74 -7.57 -9.74 13.99
CA GLU A 74 -7.12 -9.51 15.37
C GLU A 74 -7.85 -8.35 16.06
N TYR A 75 -8.68 -7.60 15.33
CA TYR A 75 -9.44 -6.49 15.89
C TYR A 75 -10.77 -6.96 16.46
N ASP A 76 -10.97 -6.72 17.76
CA ASP A 76 -12.21 -7.05 18.46
C ASP A 76 -13.22 -5.91 18.36
N PHE A 77 -14.13 -6.03 17.39
CA PHE A 77 -15.22 -5.07 17.18
C PHE A 77 -16.19 -4.96 18.35
N SER A 78 -16.20 -5.91 19.30
CA SER A 78 -17.04 -5.81 20.50
C SER A 78 -16.60 -4.68 21.44
N GLN A 79 -15.34 -4.24 21.34
CA GLN A 79 -14.80 -3.14 22.14
C GLN A 79 -15.31 -1.76 21.70
N VAL A 80 -15.81 -1.65 20.46
CA VAL A 80 -16.36 -0.40 19.92
C VAL A 80 -17.66 -0.71 19.16
N PRO A 81 -18.81 -0.86 19.86
CA PRO A 81 -20.08 -1.29 19.27
C PRO A 81 -20.63 -0.35 18.18
N GLU A 82 -20.18 0.91 18.19
CA GLU A 82 -20.55 1.94 17.22
C GLU A 82 -19.90 1.70 15.84
N LEU A 83 -18.83 0.89 15.76
CA LEU A 83 -18.16 0.59 14.50
C LEU A 83 -18.89 -0.52 13.74
N ASN A 84 -19.25 -0.22 12.50
CA ASN A 84 -19.76 -1.22 11.58
C ASN A 84 -18.63 -2.10 11.05
N GLY A 85 -18.41 -3.26 11.69
CA GLY A 85 -17.37 -4.20 11.26
C GLY A 85 -17.54 -4.74 9.83
N ALA A 86 -18.76 -4.76 9.29
CA ALA A 86 -18.98 -5.15 7.89
C ALA A 86 -18.43 -4.10 6.91
N GLN A 87 -18.58 -2.82 7.24
CA GLN A 87 -18.02 -1.72 6.44
C GLN A 87 -16.48 -1.78 6.41
N PHE A 88 -15.84 -2.05 7.55
CA PHE A 88 -14.38 -2.22 7.58
C PHE A 88 -13.89 -3.44 6.80
N ARG A 89 -14.61 -4.56 6.87
CA ARG A 89 -14.31 -5.73 6.02
C ARG A 89 -14.39 -5.38 4.54
N GLN A 90 -15.43 -4.67 4.13
CA GLN A 90 -15.58 -4.21 2.74
C GLN A 90 -14.41 -3.32 2.30
N LEU A 91 -13.96 -2.39 3.13
CA LEU A 91 -12.79 -1.54 2.84
C LEU A 91 -11.49 -2.33 2.66
N CYS A 92 -11.35 -3.46 3.36
CA CYS A 92 -10.18 -4.35 3.25
C CYS A 92 -10.27 -5.33 2.06
N GLU A 93 -11.48 -5.76 1.70
CA GLU A 93 -11.73 -6.81 0.70
C GLU A 93 -11.98 -6.26 -0.71
N THR A 94 -12.26 -4.96 -0.85
CA THR A 94 -12.55 -4.31 -2.15
C THR A 94 -11.63 -3.12 -2.42
N THR A 95 -11.46 -2.77 -3.71
CA THR A 95 -10.66 -1.61 -4.14
C THR A 95 -11.46 -0.52 -4.84
N ASP A 96 -12.80 -0.64 -4.92
CA ASP A 96 -13.66 0.32 -5.61
C ASP A 96 -13.48 1.75 -5.08
N TRP A 97 -13.39 1.91 -3.76
CA TRP A 97 -13.12 3.20 -3.10
C TRP A 97 -11.74 3.78 -3.44
N VAL A 98 -10.74 2.89 -3.66
CA VAL A 98 -9.39 3.30 -4.08
C VAL A 98 -9.40 3.79 -5.51
N ASP A 99 -10.17 3.13 -6.38
CA ASP A 99 -10.28 3.47 -7.79
C ASP A 99 -11.13 4.72 -8.02
N ALA A 100 -12.14 4.95 -7.17
CA ALA A 100 -12.92 6.18 -7.11
C ALA A 100 -12.15 7.37 -6.47
N GLY A 101 -10.98 7.13 -5.88
CA GLY A 101 -10.19 8.17 -5.21
C GLY A 101 -10.82 8.66 -3.89
N GLU A 102 -11.65 7.83 -3.26
CA GLU A 102 -12.33 8.16 -2.01
C GLU A 102 -11.35 8.09 -0.82
N ASN A 103 -11.56 8.97 0.16
CA ASN A 103 -10.73 9.03 1.36
C ASN A 103 -11.46 8.39 2.54
N VAL A 104 -10.72 7.68 3.40
CA VAL A 104 -11.25 7.11 4.65
C VAL A 104 -10.73 7.93 5.83
N LEU A 105 -11.64 8.40 6.66
CA LEU A 105 -11.30 9.17 7.87
C LEU A 105 -11.71 8.37 9.11
N LEU A 106 -10.75 8.13 10.01
CA LEU A 106 -10.95 7.41 11.25
C LEU A 106 -10.77 8.36 12.44
N PHE A 107 -11.86 8.65 13.15
CA PHE A 107 -11.89 9.54 14.30
C PHE A 107 -12.29 8.81 15.57
N GLY A 108 -11.75 9.25 16.71
CA GLY A 108 -12.13 8.73 18.02
C GLY A 108 -11.02 8.85 19.05
N ALA A 109 -11.35 8.63 20.32
CA ALA A 109 -10.38 8.69 21.43
C ALA A 109 -9.13 7.82 21.18
N SER A 110 -8.02 8.18 21.83
CA SER A 110 -6.81 7.35 21.80
C SER A 110 -7.11 5.96 22.38
N GLY A 111 -6.44 4.92 21.86
CA GLY A 111 -6.61 3.54 22.32
C GLY A 111 -7.73 2.73 21.65
N LEU A 112 -8.61 3.32 20.83
CA LEU A 112 -9.69 2.60 20.13
C LEU A 112 -9.24 1.79 18.89
N GLY A 113 -7.93 1.73 18.64
CA GLY A 113 -7.35 0.95 17.53
C GLY A 113 -7.50 1.57 16.13
N LYS A 114 -7.64 2.89 16.01
CA LYS A 114 -7.67 3.60 14.70
C LYS A 114 -6.48 3.25 13.80
N SER A 115 -5.26 3.30 14.36
CA SER A 115 -4.03 2.92 13.63
C SER A 115 -4.01 1.44 13.24
N HIS A 116 -4.67 0.57 14.03
CA HIS A 116 -4.85 -0.85 13.69
C HIS A 116 -5.75 -1.00 12.48
N LEU A 117 -6.92 -0.37 12.50
CA LEU A 117 -7.88 -0.41 11.41
C LEU A 117 -7.27 0.18 10.12
N ALA A 118 -6.54 1.29 10.21
CA ALA A 118 -5.83 1.87 9.07
C ALA A 118 -4.77 0.92 8.50
N ALA A 119 -4.00 0.23 9.36
CA ALA A 119 -3.03 -0.78 8.93
C ALA A 119 -3.71 -1.98 8.26
N ALA A 120 -4.85 -2.44 8.80
CA ALA A 120 -5.62 -3.54 8.25
C ALA A 120 -6.18 -3.22 6.84
N ILE A 121 -6.71 -2.00 6.65
CA ILE A 121 -7.15 -1.51 5.34
C ILE A 121 -5.99 -1.56 4.33
N VAL A 122 -4.82 -1.05 4.73
CA VAL A 122 -3.64 -1.07 3.85
C VAL A 122 -3.17 -2.48 3.54
N ASP A 123 -3.14 -3.40 4.51
CA ASP A 123 -2.76 -4.79 4.24
C ASP A 123 -3.72 -5.45 3.24
N GLY A 124 -5.04 -5.22 3.38
CA GLY A 124 -6.06 -5.70 2.44
C GLY A 124 -5.85 -5.16 1.02
N VAL A 125 -5.69 -3.85 0.87
CA VAL A 125 -5.42 -3.19 -0.42
C VAL A 125 -4.11 -3.69 -1.05
N VAL A 126 -3.06 -3.89 -0.25
CA VAL A 126 -1.80 -4.47 -0.73
C VAL A 126 -2.00 -5.92 -1.17
N GLY A 127 -2.77 -6.70 -0.42
CA GLY A 127 -3.19 -8.06 -0.76
C GLY A 127 -3.86 -8.16 -2.13
N GLN A 128 -4.63 -7.14 -2.50
CA GLN A 128 -5.28 -7.01 -3.80
C GLN A 128 -4.34 -6.48 -4.91
N GLY A 129 -3.06 -6.27 -4.61
CA GLY A 129 -2.04 -5.92 -5.60
C GLY A 129 -1.84 -4.42 -5.82
N TYR A 130 -2.42 -3.56 -4.98
CA TYR A 130 -2.19 -2.12 -5.00
C TYR A 130 -0.93 -1.77 -4.19
N ARG A 131 -0.24 -0.70 -4.61
CA ARG A 131 0.82 -0.11 -3.79
C ARG A 131 0.19 0.83 -2.77
N ALA A 132 0.57 0.68 -1.52
CA ALA A 132 0.15 1.57 -0.45
C ALA A 132 1.32 1.88 0.49
N ARG A 133 1.19 2.92 1.31
CA ARG A 133 2.24 3.38 2.21
C ARG A 133 1.65 3.91 3.52
N PHE A 134 2.15 3.42 4.65
CA PHE A 134 1.77 3.86 5.99
C PHE A 134 2.76 4.89 6.53
N TYR A 135 2.29 6.08 6.87
CA TYR A 135 3.08 7.10 7.53
C TYR A 135 2.47 7.47 8.88
N SER A 136 3.32 7.70 9.87
CA SER A 136 2.93 8.62 10.95
C SER A 136 2.84 10.04 10.37
N ALA A 137 1.91 10.86 10.88
CA ALA A 137 1.78 12.24 10.46
C ALA A 137 3.11 12.98 10.59
N GLY A 138 3.82 12.79 11.70
CA GLY A 138 5.15 13.37 11.93
C GLY A 138 6.19 13.01 10.86
N GLU A 139 6.30 11.73 10.47
CA GLU A 139 7.22 11.27 9.41
C GLU A 139 6.89 11.94 8.07
N LEU A 140 5.61 11.95 7.70
CA LEU A 140 5.16 12.52 6.43
C LEU A 140 5.40 14.03 6.38
N LEU A 141 5.01 14.76 7.43
CA LEU A 141 5.25 16.20 7.52
C LEU A 141 6.73 16.53 7.45
N GLN A 142 7.59 15.76 8.12
CA GLN A 142 9.04 15.97 8.04
C GLN A 142 9.57 15.76 6.62
N GLU A 143 9.12 14.71 5.90
CA GLU A 143 9.49 14.49 4.50
C GLU A 143 9.04 15.65 3.59
N LEU A 144 7.79 16.08 3.72
CA LEU A 144 7.21 17.18 2.94
C LEU A 144 7.93 18.51 3.20
N ARG A 145 8.20 18.84 4.47
CA ARG A 145 8.93 20.06 4.86
C ARG A 145 10.34 20.08 4.30
N LYS A 146 11.05 18.97 4.41
CA LYS A 146 12.42 18.84 3.87
C LYS A 146 12.40 19.04 2.36
N ALA A 147 11.44 18.43 1.66
CA ALA A 147 11.31 18.60 0.21
C ALA A 147 10.98 20.06 -0.17
N ARG A 148 10.07 20.72 0.55
CA ARG A 148 9.75 22.15 0.34
C ARG A 148 10.95 23.05 0.55
N ALA A 149 11.69 22.88 1.64
CA ALA A 149 12.90 23.65 1.94
C ALA A 149 14.00 23.45 0.88
N GLN A 150 14.00 22.31 0.19
CA GLN A 150 14.95 21.97 -0.88
C GLN A 150 14.41 22.28 -2.28
N LEU A 151 13.24 22.91 -2.41
CA LEU A 151 12.56 23.18 -3.68
C LEU A 151 12.27 21.91 -4.52
N LYS A 152 12.07 20.78 -3.83
CA LYS A 152 11.80 19.44 -4.41
C LYS A 152 10.44 18.86 -4.01
N LEU A 153 9.51 19.72 -3.58
CA LEU A 153 8.19 19.26 -3.13
C LEU A 153 7.42 18.53 -4.24
N ASN A 154 7.39 19.09 -5.46
CA ASN A 154 6.74 18.46 -6.60
C ASN A 154 7.35 17.08 -6.94
N GLU A 155 8.67 16.92 -6.84
CA GLU A 155 9.32 15.61 -7.04
C GLU A 155 8.87 14.59 -6.00
N LEU A 156 8.71 15.01 -4.74
CA LEU A 156 8.21 14.15 -3.67
C LEU A 156 6.73 13.79 -3.89
N LEU A 157 5.88 14.74 -4.30
CA LEU A 157 4.46 14.48 -4.58
C LEU A 157 4.29 13.46 -5.71
N LEU A 158 5.02 13.62 -6.84
CA LEU A 158 5.03 12.64 -7.94
C LEU A 158 5.58 11.28 -7.49
N LYS A 159 6.54 11.26 -6.56
CA LYS A 159 7.03 10.02 -5.96
C LYS A 159 5.96 9.36 -5.08
N LEU A 160 5.12 10.13 -4.40
CA LEU A 160 4.03 9.62 -3.56
C LEU A 160 2.86 9.09 -4.39
N ASP A 161 2.61 9.60 -5.60
CA ASP A 161 1.56 9.12 -6.51
C ASP A 161 1.71 7.64 -6.92
N ARG A 162 2.92 7.08 -6.81
CA ARG A 162 3.13 5.64 -7.01
C ARG A 162 2.31 4.79 -6.04
N TYR A 163 1.90 5.35 -4.91
CA TYR A 163 1.07 4.71 -3.89
C TYR A 163 -0.37 5.12 -4.11
N ARG A 164 -1.22 4.14 -4.37
CA ARG A 164 -2.66 4.33 -4.57
C ARG A 164 -3.34 4.70 -3.27
N VAL A 165 -2.85 4.16 -2.15
CA VAL A 165 -3.30 4.53 -0.80
C VAL A 165 -2.13 5.03 0.05
N ILE A 166 -2.32 6.16 0.73
CA ILE A 166 -1.38 6.68 1.74
C ILE A 166 -2.13 6.82 3.06
N VAL A 167 -1.62 6.19 4.12
CA VAL A 167 -2.11 6.42 5.48
C VAL A 167 -1.36 7.57 6.11
N VAL A 168 -2.09 8.48 6.74
CA VAL A 168 -1.59 9.54 7.61
C VAL A 168 -2.11 9.28 9.02
N ASP A 169 -1.29 8.62 9.83
CA ASP A 169 -1.65 8.17 11.17
C ASP A 169 -1.37 9.25 12.23
N ASP A 170 -2.27 9.41 13.19
CA ASP A 170 -2.18 10.31 14.35
C ASP A 170 -2.00 11.79 13.99
N LEU A 171 -2.84 12.30 13.09
CA LEU A 171 -2.77 13.69 12.65
C LEU A 171 -2.95 14.71 13.79
N GLY A 172 -3.68 14.35 14.85
CA GLY A 172 -3.96 15.25 15.96
C GLY A 172 -2.76 15.64 16.83
N TYR A 173 -1.60 14.99 16.66
CA TYR A 173 -0.36 15.33 17.38
C TYR A 173 0.53 16.34 16.64
N VAL A 174 0.15 16.75 15.43
CA VAL A 174 0.90 17.76 14.66
C VAL A 174 0.70 19.12 15.33
N LYS A 175 1.80 19.78 15.68
CA LYS A 175 1.75 21.08 16.36
C LYS A 175 1.10 22.12 15.45
N ARG A 176 0.37 23.04 16.06
CA ARG A 176 -0.37 24.16 15.42
C ARG A 176 0.58 25.24 14.92
N ASP A 177 1.54 24.90 14.06
CA ASP A 177 2.30 25.89 13.33
C ASP A 177 1.73 25.98 11.92
N SER A 178 1.19 27.14 11.57
CA SER A 178 0.55 27.43 10.27
C SER A 178 1.38 26.98 9.05
N ALA A 179 2.71 27.05 9.14
CA ALA A 179 3.61 26.60 8.09
C ALA A 179 3.70 25.07 7.98
N GLU A 180 3.49 24.33 9.08
CA GLU A 180 3.50 22.87 9.11
C GLU A 180 2.24 22.30 8.43
N THR A 181 1.09 22.93 8.64
CA THR A 181 -0.17 22.42 8.09
C THR A 181 -0.35 22.70 6.60
N GLY A 182 0.27 23.76 6.08
CA GLY A 182 0.22 24.11 4.65
C GLY A 182 0.75 23.02 3.71
N VAL A 183 1.86 22.35 4.06
CA VAL A 183 2.42 21.30 3.18
C VAL A 183 1.57 20.03 3.15
N LEU A 184 0.82 19.75 4.21
CA LEU A 184 -0.11 18.63 4.22
C LEU A 184 -1.32 18.91 3.30
N PHE A 185 -1.80 20.16 3.28
CA PHE A 185 -2.85 20.56 2.32
C PHE A 185 -2.38 20.44 0.88
N GLU A 186 -1.13 20.81 0.58
CA GLU A 186 -0.57 20.62 -0.76
C GLU A 186 -0.62 19.15 -1.18
N LEU A 187 -0.31 18.21 -0.27
CA LEU A 187 -0.47 16.78 -0.54
C LEU A 187 -1.94 16.37 -0.74
N ILE A 188 -2.85 16.82 0.13
CA ILE A 188 -4.28 16.49 0.02
C ILE A 188 -4.85 17.01 -1.31
N ALA A 189 -4.57 18.26 -1.66
CA ALA A 189 -4.98 18.88 -2.91
C ALA A 189 -4.39 18.16 -4.13
N HIS A 190 -3.11 17.77 -4.06
CA HIS A 190 -2.45 17.02 -5.13
C HIS A 190 -3.11 15.66 -5.38
N ARG A 191 -3.62 15.00 -4.35
CA ARG A 191 -4.21 13.66 -4.44
C ARG A 191 -5.72 13.65 -4.60
N TYR A 192 -6.39 14.79 -4.50
CA TYR A 192 -7.82 14.91 -4.75
C TYR A 192 -8.17 14.30 -6.12
N GLU A 193 -9.09 13.31 -6.13
CA GLU A 193 -9.50 12.52 -7.31
C GLU A 193 -8.37 11.76 -8.05
N ARG A 194 -7.16 11.69 -7.48
CA ARG A 194 -5.99 11.01 -8.07
C ARG A 194 -5.49 9.84 -7.25
N GLY A 195 -5.73 9.86 -5.93
CA GLY A 195 -5.42 8.74 -5.06
C GLY A 195 -5.97 8.92 -3.65
N SER A 196 -6.24 7.79 -3.00
CA SER A 196 -6.97 7.75 -1.73
C SER A 196 -6.07 7.93 -0.50
N LEU A 197 -6.57 8.65 0.49
CA LEU A 197 -5.95 8.84 1.79
C LEU A 197 -6.74 8.08 2.86
N VAL A 198 -6.02 7.50 3.81
CA VAL A 198 -6.60 6.99 5.05
C VAL A 198 -6.02 7.83 6.18
N ILE A 199 -6.85 8.59 6.90
CA ILE A 199 -6.36 9.51 7.94
C ILE A 199 -6.91 9.08 9.29
N THR A 200 -6.05 9.02 10.30
CA THR A 200 -6.48 8.79 11.69
C THR A 200 -6.26 10.05 12.52
N SER A 201 -7.21 10.36 13.41
CA SER A 201 -7.07 11.48 14.35
C SER A 201 -7.82 11.21 15.65
N ASN A 202 -7.24 11.69 16.75
CA ASN A 202 -7.87 11.71 18.07
C ASN A 202 -8.74 12.96 18.30
N HIS A 203 -8.76 13.91 17.36
CA HIS A 203 -9.62 15.08 17.40
C HIS A 203 -10.75 14.99 16.36
N PRO A 204 -12.01 15.28 16.73
CA PRO A 204 -13.11 15.39 15.77
C PRO A 204 -12.81 16.42 14.69
N PHE A 205 -13.41 16.19 13.50
CA PHE A 205 -13.28 17.05 12.33
C PHE A 205 -13.62 18.52 12.63
N SER A 206 -14.58 18.80 13.52
CA SER A 206 -14.94 20.17 13.93
C SER A 206 -13.78 20.96 14.55
N MET A 207 -12.80 20.28 15.17
CA MET A 207 -11.63 20.92 15.74
C MET A 207 -10.47 21.06 14.75
N TRP A 208 -10.63 20.57 13.52
CA TRP A 208 -9.59 20.71 12.50
C TRP A 208 -9.36 22.18 12.13
N GLY A 209 -10.37 23.05 12.15
CA GLY A 209 -10.15 24.50 12.01
C GLY A 209 -9.16 25.11 13.03
N SER A 210 -8.91 24.43 14.16
CA SER A 210 -7.87 24.82 15.14
C SER A 210 -6.50 24.17 14.91
N ILE A 211 -6.43 23.14 14.06
CA ILE A 211 -5.21 22.42 13.63
C ILE A 211 -4.68 23.05 12.34
N PHE A 212 -5.58 23.46 11.45
CA PHE A 212 -5.33 24.17 10.21
C PHE A 212 -5.63 25.65 10.44
N VAL A 213 -4.63 26.39 10.93
CA VAL A 213 -4.75 27.84 11.08
C VAL A 213 -4.60 28.46 9.69
N ASP A 214 -5.70 28.57 8.95
CA ASP A 214 -5.91 29.70 8.05
C ASP A 214 -7.39 29.88 7.69
N GLU A 215 -7.89 31.07 8.05
CA GLU A 215 -9.25 31.57 7.92
C GLU A 215 -9.51 32.21 6.54
N THR A 216 -8.79 31.79 5.47
CA THR A 216 -8.83 32.46 4.15
C THR A 216 -9.31 31.58 2.99
N MET A 217 -10.11 30.55 3.25
CA MET A 217 -10.88 29.85 2.22
C MET A 217 -12.36 29.70 2.60
N ALA A 218 -13.01 30.84 2.83
CA ALA A 218 -14.47 31.00 2.78
C ALA A 218 -14.82 31.99 1.67
#